data_AF-A0A7C6Q9E7-F1
#
_entry.id   AF-A0A7C6Q9E7-F1
#
_cell.length_a   1.000
_cell.length_b   1.000
_cell.length_c   1.000
_cell.angle_alpha   90.00
_cell.angle_beta   90.00
_cell.angle_gamma   90.00
#
_symmetry.space_group_name_H-M   'P 1'
#
loop_
_entity.id
_entity.type
_entity.pdbx_description
1 polymer ?
#
loop_
_entity_poly.entity_id
_entity_poly.type
_entity_poly.pdbx_seq_one_letter_code
_entity_poly.pdbx_strand_id
1 'polypeptide(L)'
;MIKMRGRRFNEGGFTYVELIVGLALAVVVLSAVANLLSGLLLSARAGTDHIELHQATRTAVDTMVRELRYAKQIIYPDAATTGVVDHITFINADGETVTFGLGTTAGANLHTLY
;
A
#
# COMPACT_ATOMS: atom_id res chain seq x y z
N MET A 1 68.61 -10.81 -43.70
CA MET A 1 67.81 -12.03 -43.52
C MET A 1 67.05 -11.91 -42.20
N ILE A 2 65.75 -11.61 -42.23
CA ILE A 2 64.95 -11.29 -41.03
C ILE A 2 64.09 -12.52 -40.69
N LYS A 3 64.30 -13.10 -39.51
CA LYS A 3 63.55 -14.25 -39.00
C LYS A 3 62.34 -13.73 -38.21
N MET A 4 61.15 -13.76 -38.82
CA MET A 4 59.91 -13.46 -38.11
C MET A 4 59.53 -14.63 -37.20
N ARG A 5 59.59 -14.42 -35.89
CA ARG A 5 59.10 -15.35 -34.87
C ARG A 5 57.60 -15.12 -34.71
N GLY A 6 56.79 -16.01 -35.28
CA GLY A 6 55.34 -16.01 -35.06
C GLY A 6 55.02 -16.30 -33.60
N ARG A 7 54.60 -15.28 -32.84
CA ARG A 7 53.85 -15.47 -31.60
C ARG A 7 52.41 -15.78 -32.00
N ARG A 8 52.05 -17.06 -32.05
CA ARG A 8 50.65 -17.46 -31.94
C ARG A 8 50.25 -17.19 -30.49
N PHE A 9 49.60 -16.05 -30.27
CA PHE A 9 48.83 -15.85 -29.05
C PHE A 9 47.78 -16.95 -29.00
N ASN A 10 47.59 -17.52 -27.83
CA ASN A 10 46.59 -18.55 -27.58
C ASN A 10 45.22 -17.91 -27.80
N GLU A 11 44.69 -18.01 -29.02
CA GLU A 11 43.32 -17.64 -29.38
C GLU A 11 42.39 -18.69 -28.77
N GLY A 12 42.19 -18.61 -27.46
CA GLY A 12 41.24 -19.43 -26.72
C GLY A 12 39.83 -19.01 -27.11
N GLY A 13 39.27 -19.64 -28.14
CA GLY A 13 37.84 -19.54 -28.44
C GLY A 13 37.00 -20.08 -27.28
N PHE A 14 35.79 -19.55 -27.12
CA PHE A 14 34.83 -20.05 -26.14
C PHE A 14 34.50 -21.52 -26.45
N THR A 15 34.65 -22.41 -25.46
CA THR A 15 34.30 -23.81 -25.67
C THR A 15 32.77 -23.98 -25.63
N TYR A 16 32.23 -24.93 -26.38
CA TYR A 16 30.79 -25.23 -26.35
C TYR A 16 30.29 -25.55 -24.93
N VAL A 17 31.12 -26.20 -24.13
CA VAL A 17 30.81 -26.53 -22.74
C VAL A 17 30.65 -25.26 -21.90
N GLU A 18 31.54 -24.29 -22.06
CA GLU A 18 31.50 -23.02 -21.35
C GLU A 18 30.25 -22.20 -21.70
N LEU A 19 29.80 -22.28 -22.96
CA LEU A 19 28.56 -21.63 -23.40
C LEU A 19 27.31 -22.31 -22.80
N ILE A 20 27.27 -23.64 -22.77
CA ILE A 20 26.15 -24.39 -22.17
C ILE A 20 26.09 -24.14 -20.65
N VAL A 21 27.24 -24.16 -19.97
CA VAL A 21 27.33 -23.87 -18.54
C VAL A 21 26.92 -22.42 -18.25
N GLY A 22 27.38 -21.46 -19.05
CA GLY A 22 26.98 -20.06 -18.92
C GLY A 22 25.47 -19.86 -19.10
N LEU A 23 24.87 -20.52 -20.09
CA LEU A 23 23.42 -20.46 -20.31
C LEU A 23 22.63 -21.10 -19.17
N ALA A 24 23.09 -22.25 -18.66
CA ALA A 24 22.46 -22.91 -17.52
C ALA A 24 22.47 -22.03 -16.27
N LEU A 25 23.60 -21.37 -15.97
CA LEU A 25 23.71 -20.43 -14.87
C LEU A 25 22.83 -19.19 -15.07
N ALA A 26 22.75 -18.66 -16.29
CA ALA A 26 21.89 -17.52 -16.60
C ALA A 26 20.42 -17.83 -16.32
N VAL A 27 19.93 -19.03 -16.68
CA VAL A 27 18.55 -19.46 -16.40
C VAL A 27 18.28 -19.55 -14.89
N VAL A 28 19.23 -20.09 -14.11
CA VAL A 28 19.10 -20.17 -12.65
C VAL A 28 19.00 -18.77 -12.04
N VAL A 29 19.86 -17.84 -12.47
CA VAL A 29 19.84 -16.46 -11.98
C VAL A 29 18.54 -15.76 -12.37
N LEU A 30 18.08 -15.89 -13.63
CA LEU A 30 16.83 -15.31 -14.10
C LEU A 30 15.62 -15.82 -13.31
N SER A 31 15.59 -17.11 -12.98
CA SER A 31 14.53 -17.70 -12.15
C SER A 31 14.49 -17.09 -10.76
N ALA A 32 15.64 -16.91 -10.11
CA ALA A 32 15.72 -16.27 -8.79
C ALA A 32 15.24 -14.81 -8.83
N VAL A 33 15.68 -14.04 -9.83
CA VAL A 33 15.28 -12.63 -10.02
C VAL A 33 13.79 -12.50 -10.28
N ALA A 34 13.21 -13.39 -11.10
CA ALA A 34 11.78 -13.37 -11.39
C ALA A 34 10.94 -13.56 -10.13
N ASN A 35 11.30 -14.52 -9.27
CA ASN A 35 10.61 -14.76 -8.00
C ASN A 35 10.73 -13.55 -7.05
N LEU A 36 11.91 -12.95 -6.98
CA LEU A 36 12.15 -11.76 -6.16
C LEU A 36 11.29 -10.58 -6.63
N LEU A 37 11.25 -10.35 -7.95
CA LEU A 37 10.42 -9.29 -8.55
C LEU A 37 8.93 -9.50 -8.25
N SER A 38 8.42 -10.73 -8.38
CA SER A 38 7.04 -11.06 -8.04
C SER A 38 6.73 -10.80 -6.56
N GLY A 39 7.65 -11.15 -5.66
CA GLY A 39 7.52 -10.86 -4.23
C GLY A 39 7.50 -9.36 -3.92
N LEU A 40 8.35 -8.57 -4.58
CA LEU A 40 8.37 -7.11 -4.42
C LEU A 40 7.08 -6.45 -4.92
N LEU A 41 6.55 -6.90 -6.05
CA LEU A 41 5.29 -6.35 -6.59
C LEU A 41 4.09 -6.64 -5.68
N LEU A 42 4.05 -7.84 -5.07
CA LEU A 42 3.02 -8.19 -4.10
C LEU A 42 3.16 -7.36 -2.81
N SER A 43 4.39 -7.23 -2.30
CA SER A 43 4.70 -6.43 -1.11
C SER A 43 4.38 -4.95 -1.32
N ALA A 44 4.69 -4.39 -2.49
CA ALA A 44 4.39 -3.00 -2.82
C ALA A 44 2.87 -2.73 -2.79
N ARG A 45 2.05 -3.66 -3.30
CA ARG A 45 0.58 -3.55 -3.25
C ARG A 45 0.05 -3.64 -1.82
N ALA A 46 0.53 -4.60 -1.04
CA ALA A 46 0.14 -4.72 0.37
C ALA A 46 0.54 -3.47 1.19
N GLY A 47 1.71 -2.89 0.90
CA GLY A 47 2.19 -1.68 1.56
C GLY A 47 1.34 -0.45 1.25
N THR A 48 0.85 -0.29 0.01
CA THR A 48 -0.01 0.85 -0.35
C THR A 48 -1.36 0.77 0.36
N ASP A 49 -1.96 -0.41 0.44
CA ASP A 49 -3.29 -0.58 1.05
C ASP A 49 -3.28 -0.23 2.54
N HIS A 50 -2.22 -0.61 3.26
CA HIS A 50 -2.07 -0.26 4.67
C HIS A 50 -1.83 1.24 4.89
N ILE A 51 -1.02 1.88 4.02
CA ILE A 51 -0.75 3.32 4.13
C ILE A 51 -2.02 4.13 3.86
N GLU A 52 -2.80 3.74 2.85
CA GLU A 52 -4.04 4.42 2.47
C GLU A 52 -5.08 4.34 3.60
N LEU A 53 -5.26 3.16 4.20
CA LEU A 53 -6.16 2.99 5.34
C LEU A 53 -5.75 3.87 6.53
N HIS A 54 -4.48 3.83 6.93
CA HIS A 54 -4.01 4.66 8.05
C HIS A 54 -4.13 6.17 7.78
N GLN A 55 -3.91 6.58 6.54
CA GLN A 55 -4.07 7.98 6.14
C GLN A 55 -5.54 8.40 6.15
N ALA A 56 -6.45 7.57 5.61
CA ALA A 56 -7.89 7.83 5.60
C ALA A 56 -8.44 7.93 7.03
N THR A 57 -8.09 6.98 7.92
CA THR A 57 -8.52 7.03 9.33
C THR A 57 -7.99 8.29 10.02
N ARG A 58 -6.71 8.65 9.81
CA ARG A 58 -6.14 9.87 10.40
C ARG A 58 -6.86 11.13 9.93
N THR A 59 -7.11 11.26 8.63
CA THR A 59 -7.87 12.38 8.08
C THR A 59 -9.28 12.44 8.66
N ALA A 60 -9.96 11.30 8.78
CA ALA A 60 -11.31 11.26 9.28
C ALA A 60 -11.40 11.61 10.78
N VAL A 61 -10.43 11.16 11.58
CA VAL A 61 -10.29 11.56 13.00
C VAL A 61 -9.98 13.06 13.13
N ASP A 62 -9.06 13.60 12.34
CA ASP A 62 -8.73 15.02 12.36
C ASP A 62 -9.95 15.88 11.98
N THR A 63 -10.73 15.45 10.99
CA THR A 63 -12.01 16.07 10.64
C THR A 63 -12.99 15.98 11.80
N MET A 64 -13.19 14.81 12.40
CA MET A 64 -14.08 14.64 13.54
C MET A 64 -13.72 15.57 14.70
N VAL A 65 -12.43 15.65 15.07
CA VAL A 65 -11.96 16.54 16.14
C VAL A 65 -12.21 18.00 15.78
N ARG A 66 -12.00 18.41 14.53
CA ARG A 66 -12.30 19.77 14.06
C ARG A 66 -13.79 20.08 14.19
N GLU A 67 -14.65 19.22 13.66
CA GLU A 67 -16.10 19.42 13.67
C GLU A 67 -16.66 19.41 15.10
N LEU A 68 -16.14 18.55 15.99
CA LEU A 68 -16.50 18.55 17.41
C LEU A 68 -16.06 19.83 18.13
N ARG A 69 -14.90 20.40 17.78
CA ARG A 69 -14.39 21.63 18.41
C ARG A 69 -15.21 22.86 18.03
N TYR A 70 -15.81 22.87 16.84
CA TYR A 70 -16.70 23.94 16.37
C TYR A 70 -18.19 23.61 16.52
N ALA A 71 -18.52 22.47 17.15
CA ALA A 71 -19.89 22.06 17.37
C ALA A 71 -20.62 23.06 18.29
N LYS A 72 -21.80 23.48 17.86
CA LYS A 72 -22.69 24.36 18.63
C LYS A 72 -23.44 23.59 19.72
N GLN A 73 -23.77 22.33 19.45
CA GLN A 73 -24.54 21.49 20.34
C GLN A 73 -24.26 20.01 20.07
N ILE A 74 -24.10 19.24 21.12
CA ILE A 74 -24.02 17.77 21.06
C ILE A 74 -25.44 17.22 21.20
N ILE A 75 -25.85 16.37 20.26
CA ILE A 75 -27.12 15.66 20.34
C ILE A 75 -26.83 14.30 20.98
N TYR A 76 -27.23 14.14 22.23
CA TYR A 76 -27.19 12.83 22.87
C TYR A 76 -28.25 11.95 22.21
N PRO A 77 -27.89 10.78 21.65
CA PRO A 77 -28.90 9.81 21.26
C PRO A 77 -29.65 9.42 22.53
N ASP A 78 -30.97 9.59 22.50
CA ASP A 78 -31.84 9.17 23.60
C ASP A 78 -31.59 7.67 23.80
N ALA A 79 -31.06 7.28 24.96
CA ALA A 79 -30.66 5.91 25.27
C ALA A 79 -31.89 4.99 25.48
N ALA A 80 -33.01 5.27 24.82
CA ALA A 80 -34.31 4.71 25.10
C ALA A 80 -34.60 3.39 24.35
N THR A 81 -33.71 2.84 23.51
CA THR A 81 -34.06 1.56 22.83
C THR A 81 -32.98 0.47 22.73
N THR A 82 -31.67 0.74 22.87
CA THR A 82 -30.70 -0.36 22.60
C THR A 82 -29.40 -0.38 23.40
N GLY A 83 -29.14 0.56 24.32
CA GLY A 83 -27.96 0.49 25.22
C GLY A 83 -26.58 0.50 24.53
N VAL A 84 -26.53 0.68 23.21
CA VAL A 84 -25.31 0.77 22.40
C VAL A 84 -25.37 2.06 21.62
N VAL A 85 -24.42 2.95 21.88
CA VAL A 85 -24.25 4.19 21.10
C VAL A 85 -23.29 3.89 19.96
N ASP A 86 -23.84 3.57 18.79
CA ASP A 86 -23.08 3.21 17.57
C ASP A 86 -22.60 4.43 16.76
N HIS A 87 -23.10 5.61 17.11
CA HIS A 87 -22.81 6.86 16.40
C HIS A 87 -22.84 8.07 17.33
N ILE A 88 -22.09 9.10 16.96
CA ILE A 88 -22.07 10.42 17.59
C ILE A 88 -22.69 11.41 16.61
N THR A 89 -23.70 12.15 17.07
CA THR A 89 -24.36 13.19 16.30
C THR A 89 -24.22 14.55 16.98
N PHE A 90 -23.94 15.59 16.20
CA PHE A 90 -23.86 16.96 16.70
C PHE A 90 -24.23 17.96 15.61
N ILE A 91 -24.46 19.21 16.02
CA ILE A 91 -24.75 20.33 15.13
C ILE A 91 -23.46 21.12 14.94
N ASN A 92 -23.02 21.26 13.70
CA ASN A 92 -21.82 22.01 13.32
C ASN A 92 -22.04 23.54 13.43
N ALA A 93 -20.96 24.32 13.30
CA ALA A 93 -20.97 25.78 13.26
C ALA A 93 -21.93 26.35 12.20
N ASP A 94 -22.08 25.65 11.06
CA ASP A 94 -22.97 26.05 9.97
C ASP A 94 -24.45 25.68 10.21
N GLY A 95 -24.75 25.01 11.32
CA GLY A 95 -26.11 24.57 11.68
C GLY A 95 -26.51 23.22 11.08
N GLU A 96 -25.60 22.55 10.37
CA GLU A 96 -25.84 21.22 9.82
C GLU A 96 -25.69 20.12 10.86
N THR A 97 -26.52 19.07 10.75
CA THR A 97 -26.43 17.88 11.61
C THR A 97 -25.43 16.90 11.01
N VAL A 98 -24.34 16.63 11.73
CA VAL A 98 -23.28 15.71 11.31
C VAL A 98 -23.34 14.47 12.20
N THR A 99 -23.28 13.29 11.58
CA THR A 99 -23.27 12.01 12.29
C THR A 99 -22.04 11.20 11.89
N PHE A 100 -21.26 10.77 12.88
CA PHE A 100 -20.16 9.83 12.71
C PHE A 100 -20.56 8.49 13.33
N GLY A 101 -20.54 7.42 12.53
CA GLY A 101 -20.82 6.05 12.99
C GLY A 101 -19.64 5.13 12.72
N LEU A 102 -19.50 4.09 13.54
CA LEU A 102 -18.52 3.02 13.34
C LEU A 102 -19.18 1.88 12.53
N GLY A 103 -19.18 1.94 11.20
CA GLY A 103 -19.68 0.82 10.37
C GLY A 103 -20.30 1.18 9.02
N THR A 104 -20.70 0.14 8.27
CA THR A 104 -21.08 0.17 6.84
C THR A 104 -22.45 0.76 6.51
N THR A 105 -23.18 1.32 7.48
CA THR A 105 -24.55 1.81 7.23
C THR A 105 -24.53 3.30 6.93
N ALA A 106 -24.18 3.65 5.69
CA ALA A 106 -24.27 5.01 5.18
C ALA A 106 -25.74 5.42 4.99
N GLY A 107 -26.32 6.07 5.99
CA GLY A 107 -27.49 6.93 5.80
C GLY A 107 -27.11 8.19 5.01
N ALA A 108 -28.08 8.88 4.42
CA ALA A 108 -27.90 9.95 3.43
C ALA A 108 -26.96 11.12 3.81
N ASN A 109 -26.53 11.23 5.07
CA ASN A 109 -25.61 12.25 5.60
C ASN A 109 -24.47 11.68 6.48
N LEU A 110 -24.11 10.40 6.34
CA LEU A 110 -23.04 9.77 7.13
C LEU A 110 -21.69 9.82 6.42
N HIS A 111 -20.68 10.40 7.08
CA HIS A 111 -19.28 10.12 6.75
C HIS A 111 -18.91 8.78 7.39
N THR A 112 -18.81 7.74 6.56
CA THR A 112 -18.42 6.40 6.99
C THR A 112 -16.93 6.41 7.34
N LEU A 113 -16.63 6.11 8.60
CA LEU A 113 -15.26 5.88 9.06
C LEU A 113 -14.94 4.41 8.77
N TYR A 114 -14.05 4.18 7.80
CA TYR A 114 -13.46 2.86 7.59
C TYR A 114 -12.34 2.60 8.60
#